data_AF-A0A353DZA0-F1
#
_entry.id   AF-A0A353DZA0-F1
#
_cell.length_a   1.000
_cell.length_b   1.000
_cell.length_c   1.000
_cell.angle_alpha   90.00
_cell.angle_beta   90.00
_cell.angle_gamma   90.00
#
_symmetry.space_group_name_H-M   'P 1'
#
loop_
_entity.id
_entity.type
_entity.pdbx_description
1 polymer ?
#
loop_
_entity_poly.entity_id
_entity_poly.type
_entity_poly.pdbx_seq_one_letter_code
_entity_poly.pdbx_strand_id
1 'polypeptide(L)'
;MFHIEVMEEPPVQELRRRYTQGQLDEHAMHSDPMEQFAAWFKEACQASLNEPNAMSLATVSEEGQPSLRTVLLKGYGPQGFDFYTNLESQKGQQIHSHPQVSLLFPWIALERQVIVYGKASLLPRAEVEAYFATRPRESQVGAWASRQSQPVASREALEASFEEVRLRFE
;
A
#
# COMPACT_ATOMS: atom_id res chain seq x y z
N MET A 1 -9.47 -52.32 4.55
CA MET A 1 -8.21 -51.62 4.93
C MET A 1 -8.21 -50.33 4.15
N PHE A 2 -8.15 -49.17 4.81
CA PHE A 2 -8.12 -47.86 4.14
C PHE A 2 -6.76 -47.22 4.39
N HIS A 3 -6.18 -46.68 3.32
CA HIS A 3 -4.97 -45.87 3.34
C HIS A 3 -5.40 -44.43 3.05
N ILE A 4 -4.96 -43.48 3.87
CA ILE A 4 -5.16 -42.05 3.64
C ILE A 4 -3.83 -41.53 3.10
N GLU A 5 -3.82 -41.07 1.85
CA GLU A 5 -2.68 -40.35 1.29
C GLU A 5 -2.53 -39.00 2.01
N VAL A 6 -1.31 -38.71 2.46
CA VAL A 6 -0.93 -37.34 2.82
C VAL A 6 -0.69 -36.63 1.49
N MET A 7 -1.48 -35.61 1.18
CA MET A 7 -1.24 -34.80 -0.01
C MET A 7 0.09 -34.07 0.14
N GLU A 8 1.08 -34.44 -0.68
CA GLU A 8 2.32 -33.67 -0.80
C GLU A 8 2.02 -32.31 -1.46
N GLU A 9 2.68 -31.24 -0.99
CA GLU A 9 2.51 -29.92 -1.58
C GLU A 9 3.04 -29.92 -3.02
N PRO A 10 2.30 -29.33 -3.99
CA PRO A 10 2.75 -29.29 -5.38
C PRO A 10 4.04 -28.46 -5.50
N PRO A 11 4.97 -28.85 -6.38
CA PRO A 11 6.22 -28.11 -6.57
C PRO A 11 5.92 -26.72 -7.14
N VAL A 12 6.72 -25.71 -6.75
CA VAL A 12 6.48 -24.28 -7.08
C VAL A 12 6.32 -24.04 -8.58
N GLN A 13 7.01 -24.82 -9.42
CA GLN A 13 6.94 -24.70 -10.88
C GLN A 13 5.55 -25.02 -11.44
N GLU A 14 4.74 -25.80 -10.72
CA GLU A 14 3.39 -26.24 -11.11
C GLU A 14 2.28 -25.31 -10.60
N LEU A 15 2.59 -24.35 -9.72
CA LEU A 15 1.63 -23.36 -9.22
C LEU A 15 1.22 -22.33 -10.29
N ARG A 16 1.91 -22.29 -11.44
CA ARG A 16 1.63 -21.33 -12.51
C ARG A 16 0.26 -21.60 -13.13
N ARG A 17 -0.66 -20.65 -12.93
CA ARG A 17 -1.96 -20.65 -13.61
C ARG A 17 -1.82 -20.04 -15.01
N ARG A 18 -2.66 -20.49 -15.94
CA ARG A 18 -2.82 -19.82 -17.23
C ARG A 18 -3.70 -18.60 -17.02
N TYR A 19 -3.18 -17.43 -17.39
CA TYR A 19 -3.92 -16.17 -17.34
C TYR A 19 -4.84 -16.10 -18.57
N THR A 20 -6.15 -16.27 -18.37
CA THR A 20 -7.15 -16.24 -19.44
C THR A 20 -8.27 -15.23 -19.19
N GLN A 21 -8.22 -14.48 -18.09
CA GLN A 21 -9.21 -13.48 -17.74
C GLN A 21 -8.89 -12.15 -18.42
N GLY A 22 -9.41 -12.00 -19.63
CA GLY A 22 -9.38 -10.75 -20.40
C GLY A 22 -8.12 -10.61 -21.26
N GLN A 23 -8.33 -10.12 -22.48
CA GLN A 23 -7.24 -9.62 -23.33
C GLN A 23 -7.14 -8.12 -23.12
N LEU A 24 -5.92 -7.61 -22.93
CA LEU A 24 -5.67 -6.18 -23.02
C LEU A 24 -5.65 -5.80 -24.50
N ASP A 25 -6.73 -5.20 -24.98
CA ASP A 25 -6.80 -4.59 -26.30
C ASP A 25 -6.50 -3.09 -26.15
N GLU A 26 -5.38 -2.63 -26.70
CA GLU A 26 -4.97 -1.22 -26.68
C GLU A 26 -6.04 -0.32 -27.30
N HIS A 27 -6.80 -0.81 -28.28
CA HIS A 27 -7.87 -0.04 -28.92
C HIS A 27 -9.10 0.14 -28.03
N ALA A 28 -9.27 -0.71 -27.01
CA ALA A 28 -10.33 -0.62 -26.02
C ALA A 28 -9.92 0.20 -24.77
N MET A 29 -8.66 0.67 -24.71
CA MET A 29 -8.17 1.47 -23.59
C MET A 29 -8.58 2.95 -23.73
N HIS A 30 -8.80 3.59 -22.59
CA HIS A 30 -8.92 5.04 -22.53
C HIS A 30 -7.59 5.70 -22.93
N SER A 31 -7.65 6.80 -23.68
CA SER A 31 -6.47 7.59 -24.05
C SER A 31 -5.85 8.34 -22.87
N ASP A 32 -6.66 8.69 -21.87
CA ASP A 32 -6.17 9.26 -20.62
C ASP A 32 -5.83 8.13 -19.63
N PRO A 33 -4.57 8.00 -19.18
CA PRO A 33 -4.17 6.98 -18.23
C PRO A 33 -4.90 7.08 -16.88
N MET A 34 -5.34 8.26 -16.46
CA MET A 34 -6.10 8.43 -15.21
C MET A 34 -7.54 7.96 -15.35
N GLU A 35 -8.16 8.16 -16.52
CA GLU A 35 -9.46 7.55 -16.82
C GLU A 35 -9.36 6.02 -16.86
N GLN A 36 -8.30 5.50 -17.50
CA GLN A 36 -8.04 4.07 -17.54
C GLN A 36 -7.84 3.47 -16.14
N PHE A 37 -7.05 4.13 -15.30
CA PHE A 37 -6.88 3.73 -13.91
C PHE A 37 -8.21 3.74 -13.16
N ALA A 38 -9.01 4.79 -13.30
CA ALA A 38 -10.30 4.91 -12.62
C ALA A 38 -11.27 3.79 -13.02
N ALA A 39 -11.31 3.44 -14.31
CA ALA A 39 -12.12 2.33 -14.81
C ALA A 39 -11.72 1.00 -14.17
N TRP A 40 -10.43 0.67 -14.18
CA TRP A 40 -9.96 -0.59 -13.59
C TRP A 40 -10.02 -0.61 -12.06
N PHE A 41 -9.80 0.52 -11.39
CA PHE A 41 -9.94 0.60 -9.95
C PHE A 41 -11.40 0.36 -9.53
N LYS A 42 -12.37 0.86 -10.30
CA LYS A 42 -13.79 0.56 -10.09
C LYS A 42 -14.08 -0.93 -10.24
N GLU A 43 -13.53 -1.59 -11.26
CA GLU A 43 -13.66 -3.05 -11.43
C GLU A 43 -13.01 -3.82 -10.27
N ALA A 44 -11.82 -3.40 -9.81
CA ALA A 44 -11.15 -3.98 -8.65
C ALA A 44 -11.99 -3.88 -7.37
N CYS A 45 -12.65 -2.74 -7.15
CA CYS A 45 -13.59 -2.55 -6.05
C CYS A 45 -14.85 -3.45 -6.17
N GLN A 46 -15.33 -3.71 -7.38
CA GLN A 46 -16.49 -4.58 -7.62
C GLN A 46 -16.15 -6.06 -7.53
N ALA A 47 -14.90 -6.43 -7.77
CA ALA A 47 -14.42 -7.81 -7.77
C ALA A 47 -14.25 -8.43 -6.36
N SER A 48 -14.68 -7.74 -5.30
CA SER A 48 -14.58 -8.22 -3.90
C SER A 48 -13.16 -8.63 -3.51
N LEU A 49 -12.15 -7.95 -4.08
CA LEU A 49 -10.76 -8.15 -3.70
C LEU A 49 -10.57 -7.72 -2.24
N ASN A 50 -9.67 -8.40 -1.54
CA ASN A 50 -9.22 -7.88 -0.26
C ASN A 50 -8.38 -6.63 -0.49
N GLU A 51 -8.76 -5.52 0.14
CA GLU A 51 -8.10 -4.21 0.03
C GLU A 51 -7.71 -3.82 -1.43
N PRO A 52 -8.68 -3.57 -2.33
CA PRO A 52 -8.39 -3.22 -3.73
C PRO A 52 -7.55 -1.94 -3.88
N ASN A 53 -7.53 -1.11 -2.84
CA ASN A 53 -6.75 0.12 -2.73
C ASN A 53 -5.34 -0.09 -2.12
N ALA A 54 -4.95 -1.30 -1.75
CA ALA A 54 -3.60 -1.61 -1.33
C ALA A 54 -2.64 -1.58 -2.53
N MET A 55 -1.48 -0.95 -2.34
CA MET A 55 -0.44 -0.81 -3.35
C MET A 55 0.95 -1.00 -2.75
N SER A 56 1.86 -1.62 -3.49
CA SER A 56 3.27 -1.69 -3.13
C SER A 56 3.96 -0.39 -3.51
N LEU A 57 4.63 0.25 -2.55
CA LEU A 57 5.42 1.47 -2.73
C LEU A 57 6.91 1.13 -2.68
N ALA A 58 7.59 1.36 -3.80
CA ALA A 58 9.04 1.32 -3.88
C ALA A 58 9.63 2.71 -3.61
N THR A 59 10.64 2.75 -2.75
CA THR A 59 11.48 3.94 -2.46
C THR A 59 12.94 3.51 -2.42
N VAL A 60 13.85 4.48 -2.58
CA VAL A 60 15.30 4.23 -2.61
C VAL A 60 16.00 5.02 -1.52
N SER A 61 17.00 4.43 -0.86
CA SER A 61 17.87 5.16 0.07
C SER A 61 18.86 6.08 -0.66
N GLU A 62 19.55 6.92 0.11
CA GLU A 62 20.58 7.80 -0.43
C GLU A 62 21.75 7.04 -1.08
N GLU A 63 22.03 5.83 -0.58
CA GLU A 63 23.02 4.91 -1.11
C GLU A 63 22.53 4.09 -2.32
N GLY A 64 21.30 4.34 -2.79
CA GLY A 64 20.72 3.63 -3.93
C GLY A 64 20.07 2.28 -3.59
N GLN A 65 19.92 1.92 -2.31
CA GLN A 65 19.28 0.65 -1.93
C GLN A 65 17.75 0.77 -2.04
N PRO A 66 17.08 0.00 -2.93
CA PRO A 66 15.63 -0.02 -3.01
C PRO A 66 15.01 -0.72 -1.79
N SER A 67 13.80 -0.31 -1.46
CA SER A 67 12.97 -0.88 -0.42
C SER A 67 11.50 -0.87 -0.85
N LEU A 68 10.74 -1.86 -0.40
CA LEU A 68 9.36 -2.09 -0.83
C LEU A 68 8.48 -2.37 0.40
N ARG A 69 7.24 -1.87 0.38
CA ARG A 69 6.21 -2.16 1.39
C ARG A 69 4.82 -1.87 0.85
N THR A 70 3.79 -2.42 1.47
CA THR A 70 2.40 -2.07 1.19
C THR A 70 2.03 -0.74 1.85
N VAL A 71 1.32 0.12 1.11
CA VAL A 71 0.62 1.31 1.60
C VAL A 71 -0.79 1.32 1.01
N LEU A 72 -1.68 2.14 1.56
CA LEU A 72 -3.06 2.26 1.07
C LEU A 72 -3.23 3.54 0.27
N LEU A 73 -3.79 3.42 -0.93
CA LEU A 73 -4.29 4.55 -1.70
C LEU A 73 -5.45 5.21 -0.93
N LYS A 74 -5.39 6.54 -0.80
CA LYS A 74 -6.39 7.36 -0.11
C LYS A 74 -7.05 8.41 -1.01
N GLY A 75 -6.44 8.73 -2.13
CA GLY A 75 -6.98 9.64 -3.14
C GLY A 75 -6.27 9.41 -4.48
N TYR A 76 -6.95 9.73 -5.57
CA TYR A 76 -6.33 9.76 -6.89
C TYR A 76 -7.07 10.76 -7.79
N GLY A 77 -6.38 11.34 -8.76
CA GLY A 77 -6.95 12.30 -9.69
C GLY A 77 -5.92 12.85 -10.67
N PRO A 78 -6.21 13.97 -11.36
CA PRO A 78 -5.29 14.55 -12.36
C PRO A 78 -3.89 14.90 -11.81
N GLN A 79 -3.77 15.05 -10.48
CA GLN A 79 -2.52 15.38 -9.80
C GLN A 79 -1.73 14.14 -9.34
N GLY A 80 -2.27 12.92 -9.50
CA GLY A 80 -1.60 11.67 -9.16
C GLY A 80 -2.33 10.85 -8.11
N PHE A 81 -1.57 10.28 -7.18
CA PHE A 81 -2.01 9.24 -6.22
C PHE A 81 -1.56 9.61 -4.81
N ASP A 82 -2.51 9.63 -3.87
CA ASP A 82 -2.30 10.07 -2.50
C ASP A 82 -2.23 8.89 -1.54
N PHE A 83 -1.26 8.93 -0.63
CA PHE A 83 -1.16 8.05 0.52
C PHE A 83 -0.62 8.82 1.72
N TYR A 84 -0.90 8.33 2.92
CA TYR A 84 -0.49 8.97 4.17
C TYR A 84 0.45 8.03 4.93
N THR A 85 1.54 8.58 5.47
CA THR A 85 2.55 7.82 6.23
C THR A 85 3.14 8.70 7.33
N ASN A 86 3.86 8.10 8.28
CA ASN A 86 4.73 8.84 9.18
C ASN A 86 5.97 9.33 8.40
N LEU A 87 6.25 10.64 8.47
CA LEU A 87 7.40 11.27 7.81
C LEU A 87 8.74 10.83 8.40
N GLU A 88 8.78 10.43 9.66
CA GLU A 88 9.98 9.93 10.34
C GLU A 88 10.27 8.46 10.00
N SER A 89 9.36 7.77 9.32
CA SER A 89 9.58 6.38 8.90
C SER A 89 10.66 6.27 7.83
N GLN A 90 11.22 5.07 7.65
CA GLN A 90 12.25 4.82 6.63
C GLN A 90 11.81 5.31 5.24
N LYS A 91 10.56 5.04 4.82
CA LYS A 91 10.05 5.48 3.51
C LYS A 91 9.91 7.01 3.43
N GLY A 92 9.58 7.68 4.54
CA GLY A 92 9.45 9.13 4.60
C GLY A 92 10.81 9.81 4.43
N GLN A 93 11.81 9.31 5.15
CA GLN A 93 13.21 9.76 5.03
C GLN A 93 13.77 9.51 3.62
N GLN A 94 13.52 8.32 3.06
CA GLN A 94 13.93 7.98 1.70
C GLN A 94 13.28 8.85 0.64
N ILE A 95 11.97 9.12 0.74
CA ILE A 95 11.28 10.03 -0.20
C ILE A 95 11.80 11.46 -0.07
N HIS A 96 12.13 11.89 1.15
CA HIS A 96 12.67 13.23 1.38
C HIS A 96 14.03 13.42 0.70
N SER A 97 14.92 12.43 0.75
CA SER A 97 16.23 12.50 0.07
C SER A 97 16.14 12.17 -1.42
N HIS A 98 15.33 11.18 -1.79
CA HIS A 98 15.15 10.68 -3.16
C HIS A 98 13.66 10.57 -3.50
N PRO A 99 13.06 11.59 -4.14
CA PRO A 99 11.62 11.64 -4.36
C PRO A 99 11.11 10.66 -5.42
N GLN A 100 11.99 9.97 -6.16
CA GLN A 100 11.59 8.98 -7.16
C GLN A 100 10.97 7.76 -6.50
N VAL A 101 9.74 7.44 -6.90
CA VAL A 101 8.96 6.32 -6.37
C VAL A 101 8.31 5.52 -7.49
N SER A 102 7.97 4.27 -7.17
CA SER A 102 7.09 3.45 -8.00
C SER A 102 5.97 2.85 -7.16
N LEU A 103 4.75 2.85 -7.71
CA LEU A 103 3.60 2.18 -7.13
C LEU A 103 3.24 0.97 -7.99
N LEU A 104 2.85 -0.12 -7.35
CA LEU A 104 2.28 -1.30 -8.00
C LEU A 104 0.96 -1.65 -7.34
N PHE A 105 -0.12 -1.72 -8.12
CA PHE A 105 -1.41 -2.30 -7.73
C PHE A 105 -1.46 -3.76 -8.21
N PRO A 106 -1.34 -4.76 -7.32
CA PRO A 106 -1.25 -6.15 -7.71
C PRO A 106 -2.65 -6.80 -7.66
N TRP A 107 -3.55 -6.46 -8.59
CA TRP A 107 -4.86 -7.11 -8.72
C TRP A 107 -4.74 -8.50 -9.36
N ILE A 108 -3.97 -9.39 -8.72
CA ILE A 108 -3.60 -10.72 -9.21
C ILE A 108 -4.83 -11.56 -9.52
N ALA A 109 -5.88 -11.48 -8.69
CA ALA A 109 -7.13 -12.21 -8.92
C ALA A 109 -7.91 -11.74 -10.16
N LEU A 110 -7.62 -10.53 -10.65
CA LEU A 110 -8.11 -10.01 -11.93
C LEU A 110 -7.10 -10.16 -13.06
N GLU A 111 -5.97 -10.82 -12.80
CA GLU A 111 -4.86 -10.98 -13.74
C GLU A 111 -4.32 -9.63 -14.25
N ARG A 112 -4.43 -8.58 -13.42
CA ARG A 112 -4.06 -7.21 -13.76
C ARG A 112 -3.08 -6.61 -12.78
N GLN A 113 -2.22 -5.75 -13.33
CA GLN A 113 -1.30 -4.94 -12.56
C GLN A 113 -1.28 -3.52 -13.13
N VAL A 114 -1.29 -2.52 -12.25
CA VAL A 114 -1.02 -1.13 -12.65
C VAL A 114 0.28 -0.70 -12.00
N ILE A 115 1.20 -0.19 -12.81
CA ILE A 115 2.46 0.37 -12.35
C ILE A 115 2.46 1.87 -12.62
N VAL A 116 2.77 2.65 -11.58
CA VAL A 116 2.91 4.10 -11.67
C VAL A 116 4.35 4.46 -11.33
N TYR A 117 4.95 5.34 -12.12
CA TYR A 117 6.27 5.91 -11.87
C TYR A 117 6.13 7.41 -11.67
N GLY A 118 6.81 7.97 -10.67
CA GLY A 118 6.68 9.40 -10.41
C GLY A 118 7.61 9.93 -9.34
N LYS A 119 7.39 11.20 -8.98
CA LYS A 119 8.03 11.85 -7.84
C LYS A 119 6.99 12.09 -6.74
N ALA A 120 7.27 11.65 -5.53
CA ALA A 120 6.43 11.95 -4.37
C ALA A 120 6.73 13.35 -3.83
N SER A 121 5.68 14.07 -3.43
CA SER A 121 5.77 15.38 -2.77
C SER A 121 4.78 15.44 -1.61
N LEU A 122 4.98 16.37 -0.67
CA LEU A 122 4.09 16.52 0.47
C LEU A 122 2.77 17.18 0.07
N LEU A 123 1.66 16.64 0.56
CA LEU A 123 0.37 17.31 0.50
C LEU A 123 0.34 18.55 1.40
N PRO A 124 -0.52 19.54 1.10
CA PRO A 124 -0.74 20.67 1.98
C PRO A 124 -1.11 20.24 3.40
N ARG A 125 -0.54 20.91 4.40
CA ARG A 125 -0.75 20.58 5.81
C ARG A 125 -2.24 20.53 6.20
N ALA A 126 -3.04 21.45 5.66
CA ALA A 126 -4.48 21.49 5.93
C ALA A 126 -5.21 20.22 5.46
N GLU A 127 -4.84 19.66 4.31
CA GLU A 127 -5.41 18.41 3.80
C GLU A 127 -5.02 17.22 4.68
N VAL A 128 -3.76 17.19 5.13
CA VAL A 128 -3.26 16.16 6.04
C VAL A 128 -3.95 16.20 7.40
N GLU A 129 -4.15 17.39 7.96
CA GLU A 129 -4.86 17.57 9.23
C GLU A 129 -6.34 17.19 9.11
N ALA A 130 -7.00 17.58 8.01
CA ALA A 130 -8.38 17.20 7.74
C ALA A 130 -8.53 15.67 7.64
N TYR A 131 -7.66 14.99 6.88
CA TYR A 131 -7.66 13.52 6.81
C TYR A 131 -7.33 12.87 8.15
N PHE A 132 -6.37 13.40 8.90
CA PHE A 132 -5.99 12.83 10.20
C PHE A 132 -7.16 12.85 11.18
N ALA A 133 -7.97 13.93 11.17
CA ALA A 133 -9.16 14.07 12.00
C ALA A 133 -10.25 13.03 11.66
N THR A 134 -10.33 12.52 10.42
CA THR A 134 -11.31 11.49 10.05
C THR A 134 -10.90 10.08 10.47
N ARG A 135 -9.66 9.86 10.93
CA ARG A 135 -9.19 8.51 11.30
C ARG A 135 -9.87 8.05 12.60
N PRO A 136 -10.14 6.74 12.76
CA PRO A 136 -10.60 6.19 14.05
C PRO A 136 -9.68 6.61 15.19
N ARG A 137 -10.24 6.82 16.39
CA ARG A 137 -9.49 7.36 17.52
C ARG A 137 -8.24 6.55 17.84
N GLU A 138 -8.35 5.23 17.89
CA GLU A 138 -7.23 4.31 18.11
C GLU A 138 -6.15 4.42 17.02
N SER A 139 -6.55 4.66 15.77
CA SER A 139 -5.61 4.90 14.67
C SER A 139 -4.86 6.23 14.80
N GLN A 140 -5.51 7.26 15.37
CA GLN A 140 -4.83 8.51 15.71
C GLN A 140 -3.83 8.28 16.83
N VAL A 141 -4.25 7.66 17.95
CA VAL A 141 -3.40 7.33 19.10
C VAL A 141 -2.20 6.46 18.68
N GLY A 142 -2.44 5.40 17.90
CA GLY A 142 -1.39 4.52 17.41
C GLY A 142 -0.37 5.23 16.52
N ALA A 143 -0.79 6.26 15.76
CA ALA A 143 0.13 7.08 14.98
C ALA A 143 1.06 7.95 15.85
N TRP A 144 0.59 8.37 17.03
CA TRP A 144 1.39 9.12 18.00
C TRP A 144 2.29 8.21 18.85
N ALA A 145 1.81 7.02 19.21
CA ALA A 145 2.56 6.05 20.02
C ALA A 145 3.67 5.34 19.21
N SER A 146 3.42 5.06 17.93
CA SER A 146 4.36 4.30 17.10
C SER A 146 5.44 5.19 16.49
N ARG A 147 6.69 5.00 16.93
CA ARG A 147 7.88 5.43 16.18
C ARG A 147 8.11 4.48 15.01
N GLN A 148 7.30 4.64 13.95
CA GLN A 148 7.30 3.73 12.81
C GLN A 148 8.71 3.54 12.23
N SER A 149 9.11 2.26 12.04
CA SER A 149 10.43 1.85 11.54
C SER A 149 11.61 1.97 12.53
N GLN A 150 11.36 2.33 13.79
CA GLN A 150 12.38 2.26 14.84
C GLN A 150 12.37 0.89 15.54
N PRO A 151 13.53 0.36 15.99
CA PRO A 151 13.57 -0.82 16.84
C PRO A 151 12.75 -0.61 18.13
N VAL A 152 12.03 -1.65 18.55
CA VAL A 152 11.26 -1.65 19.80
C VAL A 152 11.83 -2.74 20.71
N ALA A 153 11.96 -2.43 22.00
CA ALA A 153 12.57 -3.33 22.98
C ALA A 153 11.75 -4.62 23.19
N SER A 154 10.42 -4.51 23.22
CA SER A 154 9.51 -5.64 23.35
C SER A 154 8.08 -5.27 22.93
N ARG A 155 7.20 -6.26 22.86
CA ARG A 155 5.77 -6.04 22.62
C ARG A 155 5.13 -5.20 23.73
N GLU A 156 5.49 -5.49 24.98
CA GLU A 156 4.97 -4.80 26.17
C GLU A 156 5.35 -3.31 26.14
N ALA A 157 6.55 -2.98 25.64
CA ALA A 157 6.96 -1.58 25.46
C ALA A 157 6.09 -0.84 24.43
N LEU A 158 5.64 -1.52 23.37
CA LEU A 158 4.73 -0.94 22.37
C LEU A 158 3.34 -0.70 22.97
N GLU A 159 2.81 -1.67 23.72
CA GLU A 159 1.51 -1.58 24.39
C GLU A 159 1.51 -0.48 25.46
N ALA A 160 2.59 -0.38 26.25
CA ALA A 160 2.77 0.69 27.23
C ALA A 160 2.81 2.09 26.57
N SER A 161 3.52 2.23 25.45
CA SER A 161 3.56 3.49 24.71
C SER A 161 2.19 3.87 24.13
N PHE A 162 1.42 2.88 23.64
CA PHE A 162 0.06 3.12 23.19
C PHE A 162 -0.82 3.63 24.32
N GLU A 163 -0.77 2.99 25.48
CA GLU A 163 -1.59 3.34 26.64
C GLU A 163 -1.22 4.72 27.22
N GLU A 164 0.07 5.05 27.30
CA GLU A 164 0.54 6.38 27.70
C GLU A 164 -0.05 7.49 26.81
N VAL A 165 0.01 7.29 25.49
CA VAL A 165 -0.52 8.26 24.53
C VAL A 165 -2.04 8.31 24.56
N ARG A 166 -2.71 7.16 24.76
CA ARG A 166 -4.16 7.07 24.92
C ARG A 166 -4.61 7.96 26.07
N LEU A 167 -4.02 7.78 27.26
CA LEU A 167 -4.32 8.55 28.47
C LEU A 167 -4.00 10.05 28.33
N ARG A 168 -2.94 10.40 27.59
CA ARG A 168 -2.56 11.80 27.36
C ARG A 168 -3.61 12.58 26.57
N PHE A 169 -4.36 11.90 25.69
CA PHE A 169 -5.33 12.54 24.81
C PHE A 169 -6.79 12.14 25.14
N GLU A 170 -7.04 11.47 26.26
CA GLU A 170 -8.37 11.42 26.89
C GLU A 170 -8.67 12.73 27.66
#